data_AF-A0A3D1ESL8-F1
#
_entry.id   AF-A0A3D1ESL8-F1
#
_cell.length_a   1.000
_cell.length_b   1.000
_cell.length_c   1.000
_cell.angle_alpha   90.00
_cell.angle_beta   90.00
_cell.angle_gamma   90.00
#
_symmetry.space_group_name_H-M   'P 1'
#
loop_
_entity.id
_entity.type
_entity.pdbx_description
1 polymer ?
#
loop_
_entity_poly.entity_id
_entity_poly.type
_entity_poly.pdbx_seq_one_letter_code
_entity_poly.pdbx_strand_id
1 'polypeptide(L)'
;MFPRQLIVSLLALIFVAPTAHAQIGAAAGIAEYMNPYFLRRDLKLITEIFELDEGQQAVFEAFYFEYEDSHEQGRTTTTDSFENLQARVKEGMGEEELLREVFRPFREQADRWHDNRDLLLASLRSVLNGDQLARWDEMMRSLRLEKELGRCNVLSGESVNLRRVLRTTEIPRDAQLIAEPALVAWELAIDEALLAREQPARKAQQAIMNAMTESELKDAYDPVIELLALDAKIRDLQEVHRGLIATAFGTWGPTFEQAALAAAYPQIYGRKNAVERIFDAALERTDLDEDTTLRVTELDTEFRTEIAAKRAAWREALVTYEQEDK
;
A
#
# COMPACT_ATOMS: atom_id res chain seq x y z
N MET A 1 2.93 29.98 -1.64
CA MET A 1 3.35 30.88 -0.54
C MET A 1 2.71 30.38 0.75
N PHE A 2 3.42 29.52 1.48
CA PHE A 2 2.97 29.11 2.81
C PHE A 2 3.59 30.07 3.84
N PRO A 3 2.82 30.64 4.79
CA PRO A 3 3.39 31.57 5.76
C PRO A 3 4.51 30.90 6.57
N ARG A 4 5.62 31.62 6.76
CA ARG A 4 6.86 31.21 7.48
C ARG A 4 6.63 30.57 8.86
N GLN A 5 5.49 30.85 9.50
CA GLN A 5 5.06 30.22 10.75
C GLN A 5 4.63 28.74 10.58
N LEU A 6 4.11 28.33 9.42
CA LEU A 6 3.76 26.94 9.10
C LEU A 6 4.99 26.03 8.93
N ILE A 7 6.12 26.56 8.45
CA ILE A 7 7.34 25.76 8.22
C ILE A 7 8.10 25.50 9.53
N VAL A 8 8.07 26.45 10.48
CA VAL A 8 8.59 26.21 11.83
C VAL A 8 7.71 25.20 12.59
N SER A 9 6.40 25.17 12.32
CA SER A 9 5.51 24.10 12.79
C SER A 9 5.80 22.75 12.13
N LEU A 10 6.27 22.72 10.89
CA LEU A 10 6.67 21.50 10.15
C LEU A 10 7.79 20.71 10.87
N LEU A 11 8.77 21.40 11.46
CA LEU A 11 9.86 20.79 12.25
C LEU A 11 9.39 20.21 13.58
N ALA A 12 8.25 20.69 14.14
CA ALA A 12 7.74 20.27 15.45
C ALA A 12 6.61 19.23 15.37
N LEU A 13 6.01 18.99 14.20
CA LEU A 13 4.78 18.20 14.03
C LEU A 13 4.94 16.83 13.38
N ILE A 14 6.17 16.32 13.23
CA ILE A 14 6.41 14.95 12.72
C ILE A 14 5.74 13.86 13.61
N PHE A 15 5.21 14.22 14.79
CA PHE A 15 4.66 13.24 15.75
C PHE A 15 3.13 13.21 16.00
N VAL A 16 2.27 14.12 15.50
CA VAL A 16 0.81 14.00 15.79
C VAL A 16 -0.12 14.58 14.69
N ALA A 17 -0.88 13.69 14.03
CA ALA A 17 -2.18 13.85 13.33
C ALA A 17 -2.28 14.77 12.07
N PRO A 18 -3.26 14.53 11.18
CA PRO A 18 -3.21 14.97 9.78
C PRO A 18 -3.79 16.38 9.59
N THR A 19 -2.99 17.28 9.04
CA THR A 19 -3.44 18.47 8.30
C THR A 19 -2.74 18.48 6.95
N ALA A 20 -3.16 19.33 6.01
CA ALA A 20 -2.68 19.42 4.61
C ALA A 20 -1.15 19.31 4.41
N HIS A 21 -0.34 19.59 5.43
CA HIS A 21 1.12 19.46 5.46
C HIS A 21 1.64 18.01 5.50
N ALA A 22 0.82 17.05 5.93
CA ALA A 22 1.10 15.62 5.78
C ALA A 22 1.14 15.19 4.30
N GLN A 23 0.52 15.96 3.39
CA GLN A 23 0.50 15.66 1.96
C GLN A 23 1.87 15.91 1.30
N ILE A 24 2.67 16.88 1.76
CA ILE A 24 4.00 17.16 1.18
C ILE A 24 5.01 16.09 1.64
N GLY A 25 5.00 15.72 2.92
CA GLY A 25 5.84 14.64 3.45
C GLY A 25 5.45 13.25 2.91
N ALA A 26 4.15 13.01 2.70
CA ALA A 26 3.66 11.81 2.02
C ALA A 26 4.00 11.79 0.54
N ALA A 27 3.85 12.92 -0.18
CA ALA A 27 4.19 13.03 -1.61
C ALA A 27 5.69 12.86 -1.88
N ALA A 28 6.56 13.25 -0.95
CA ALA A 28 8.01 13.02 -1.04
C ALA A 28 8.45 11.64 -0.49
N GLY A 29 7.54 10.82 0.03
CA GLY A 29 7.86 9.51 0.61
C GLY A 29 8.75 9.57 1.86
N ILE A 30 8.79 10.70 2.59
CA ILE A 30 9.63 10.87 3.79
C ILE A 30 9.30 9.82 4.88
N ALA A 31 8.02 9.50 5.04
CA ALA A 31 7.57 8.53 6.03
C ALA A 31 8.08 7.09 5.73
N GLU A 32 8.27 6.77 4.45
CA GLU A 32 8.76 5.46 4.00
C GLU A 32 10.23 5.26 4.35
N TYR A 33 11.00 6.33 4.24
CA TYR A 33 12.42 6.39 4.56
C TYR A 33 12.72 6.28 6.05
N MET A 34 11.88 6.88 6.89
CA MET A 34 12.08 6.87 8.34
C MET A 34 11.73 5.54 9.01
N ASN A 35 11.15 4.59 8.30
CA ASN A 35 10.81 3.28 8.82
C ASN A 35 11.64 2.18 8.13
N PRO A 36 12.21 1.23 8.88
CA PRO A 36 12.93 0.13 8.27
C PRO A 36 11.95 -0.74 7.46
N TYR A 37 12.42 -1.24 6.32
CA TYR A 37 11.67 -2.14 5.45
C TYR A 37 11.40 -3.48 6.15
N PHE A 38 12.40 -4.02 6.84
CA PHE A 38 12.31 -5.23 7.65
C PHE A 38 12.28 -4.89 9.14
N LEU A 39 11.34 -5.49 9.86
CA LEU A 39 11.23 -5.42 11.31
C LEU A 39 11.64 -6.77 11.91
N ARG A 40 11.94 -6.79 13.23
CA ARG A 40 12.26 -8.04 13.95
C ARG A 40 11.20 -9.14 13.82
N ARG A 41 9.93 -8.76 13.66
CA ARG A 41 8.85 -9.74 13.40
C ARG A 41 8.98 -10.42 12.03
N ASP A 42 9.52 -9.70 11.04
CA ASP A 42 9.71 -10.22 9.69
C ASP A 42 10.87 -11.22 9.69
N LEU A 43 11.92 -10.97 10.47
CA LEU A 43 13.00 -11.93 10.71
C LEU A 43 12.46 -13.27 11.24
N LYS A 44 11.61 -13.24 12.26
CA LYS A 44 10.97 -14.46 12.79
C LYS A 44 10.18 -15.21 11.70
N LEU A 45 9.39 -14.49 10.91
CA LEU A 45 8.62 -15.08 9.82
C LEU A 45 9.53 -15.70 8.74
N ILE A 46 10.62 -15.03 8.38
CA ILE A 46 11.61 -15.55 7.42
C ILE A 46 12.27 -16.82 7.94
N THR A 47 12.66 -16.84 9.22
CA THR A 47 13.21 -18.02 9.89
C THR A 47 12.22 -19.20 9.85
N GLU A 48 10.94 -18.95 10.09
CA GLU A 48 9.88 -19.97 10.03
C GLU A 48 9.63 -20.45 8.59
N ILE A 49 9.61 -19.56 7.59
CA ILE A 49 9.36 -19.91 6.18
C ILE A 49 10.49 -20.76 5.60
N PHE A 50 11.74 -20.38 5.85
CA PHE A 50 12.89 -21.12 5.35
C PHE A 50 13.33 -22.24 6.28
N GLU A 51 12.72 -22.38 7.46
CA GLU A 51 13.11 -23.37 8.48
C GLU A 51 14.63 -23.32 8.71
N LEU A 52 15.14 -22.12 9.00
CA LEU A 52 16.58 -21.92 9.20
C LEU A 52 17.05 -22.74 10.41
N ASP A 53 18.17 -23.43 10.27
CA ASP A 53 18.81 -24.09 11.41
C ASP A 53 19.45 -23.07 12.37
N GLU A 54 19.87 -23.53 13.55
CA GLU A 54 20.45 -22.64 14.58
C GLU A 54 21.67 -21.85 14.07
N GLY A 55 22.48 -22.44 13.20
CA GLY A 55 23.65 -21.79 12.62
C GLY A 55 23.26 -20.74 11.59
N GLN A 56 22.35 -21.08 10.68
CA GLN A 56 21.79 -20.17 9.68
C GLN A 56 21.07 -18.99 10.35
N GLN A 57 20.28 -19.26 11.39
CA GLN A 57 19.58 -18.24 12.16
C GLN A 57 20.57 -17.29 12.83
N ALA A 58 21.60 -17.79 13.51
CA ALA A 58 22.60 -16.95 14.16
C ALA A 58 23.34 -16.03 13.16
N VAL A 59 23.67 -16.55 11.97
CA VAL A 59 24.30 -15.75 10.91
C VAL A 59 23.34 -14.71 10.36
N PHE A 60 22.08 -15.07 10.10
CA PHE A 60 21.09 -14.13 9.58
C PHE A 60 20.72 -13.05 10.61
N GLU A 61 20.65 -13.39 11.89
CA GLU A 61 20.48 -12.43 12.99
C GLU A 61 21.61 -11.40 13.05
N ALA A 62 22.86 -11.81 12.79
CA ALA A 62 23.98 -10.88 12.72
C ALA A 62 23.83 -9.88 11.56
N PHE A 63 23.46 -10.36 10.36
CA PHE A 63 23.18 -9.48 9.22
C PHE A 63 22.00 -8.54 9.48
N TYR A 64 20.94 -9.04 10.12
CA TYR A 64 19.80 -8.20 10.49
C TYR A 64 20.20 -7.12 11.52
N PHE A 65 21.06 -7.46 12.48
CA PHE A 65 21.56 -6.49 13.46
C PHE A 65 22.34 -5.35 12.78
N GLU A 66 23.21 -5.67 11.81
CA GLU A 66 23.92 -4.65 11.01
C GLU A 66 22.95 -3.77 10.20
N TYR A 67 21.92 -4.38 9.61
CA TYR A 67 20.85 -3.66 8.91
C TYR A 67 20.08 -2.70 9.84
N GLU A 68 19.68 -3.18 11.02
CA GLU A 68 18.92 -2.41 12.02
C GLU A 68 19.76 -1.25 12.57
N ASP A 69 21.03 -1.50 12.90
CA ASP A 69 21.97 -0.49 13.38
C ASP A 69 22.24 0.59 12.31
N SER A 70 22.44 0.19 11.05
CA SER A 70 22.63 1.15 9.96
C SER A 70 21.40 2.03 9.73
N HIS A 71 20.18 1.47 9.86
CA HIS A 71 18.95 2.24 9.77
C HIS A 71 18.83 3.26 10.92
N GLU A 72 19.11 2.85 12.15
CA GLU A 72 19.05 3.72 13.33
C GLU A 72 20.10 4.84 13.30
N GLN A 73 21.31 4.55 12.81
CA GLN A 73 22.32 5.58 12.56
C GLN A 73 21.84 6.60 11.52
N GLY A 74 21.19 6.15 10.44
CA GLY A 74 20.61 7.04 9.43
C GLY A 74 19.48 7.92 10.00
N ARG A 75 18.62 7.36 10.85
CA ARG A 75 17.57 8.10 11.57
C ARG A 75 18.15 9.13 12.54
N THR A 76 19.17 8.77 13.30
CA THR A 76 19.87 9.67 14.23
C THR A 76 20.51 10.82 13.45
N THR A 77 21.26 10.52 12.39
CA THR A 77 21.88 11.52 11.50
C THR A 77 20.85 12.50 10.93
N THR A 78 19.69 11.98 10.52
CA THR A 78 18.58 12.79 10.01
C THR A 78 17.98 13.69 11.11
N THR A 79 17.81 13.15 12.31
CA THR A 79 17.29 13.89 13.47
C THR A 79 18.24 15.00 13.91
N ASP A 80 19.54 14.69 14.04
CA ASP A 80 20.59 15.67 14.38
C ASP A 80 20.67 16.79 13.34
N SER A 81 20.46 16.45 12.06
CA SER A 81 20.40 17.45 10.99
C SER A 81 19.25 18.44 11.18
N PHE A 82 18.10 17.99 11.68
CA PHE A 82 16.96 18.86 11.98
C PHE A 82 17.18 19.74 13.21
N GLU A 83 17.78 19.22 14.27
CA GLU A 83 18.11 20.01 15.46
C GLU A 83 19.07 21.16 15.10
N ASN A 84 20.11 20.84 14.32
CA ASN A 84 21.06 21.82 13.81
C ASN A 84 20.41 22.83 12.86
N LEU A 85 19.49 22.37 12.00
CA LEU A 85 18.73 23.26 11.11
C LEU A 85 17.85 24.22 11.90
N GLN A 86 17.13 23.75 12.92
CA GLN A 86 16.27 24.59 13.76
C GLN A 86 17.07 25.73 14.44
N ALA A 87 18.32 25.47 14.83
CA ALA A 87 19.20 26.51 15.35
C ALA A 87 19.52 27.59 14.29
N ARG A 88 19.82 27.18 13.05
CA ARG A 88 20.16 28.07 11.91
C ARG A 88 18.96 28.85 11.36
N VAL A 89 17.75 28.29 11.37
CA VAL A 89 16.54 28.96 10.85
C VAL A 89 16.22 30.25 11.61
N LYS A 90 16.56 30.32 12.90
CA LYS A 90 16.37 31.52 13.74
C LYS A 90 17.17 32.74 13.25
N GLU A 91 18.14 32.54 12.37
CA GLU A 91 19.05 33.58 11.86
C GLU A 91 18.59 34.22 10.52
N GLY A 92 17.40 33.88 10.01
CA GLY A 92 16.78 34.61 8.90
C GLY A 92 16.78 33.91 7.53
N MET A 93 17.05 32.60 7.48
CA MET A 93 17.07 31.76 6.26
C MET A 93 15.85 31.93 5.35
N GLY A 94 16.08 31.91 4.03
CA GLY A 94 15.03 31.95 3.01
C GLY A 94 14.23 30.64 2.90
N GLU A 95 13.02 30.69 2.34
CA GLU A 95 12.10 29.54 2.25
C GLU A 95 12.67 28.40 1.39
N GLU A 96 13.25 28.72 0.23
CA GLU A 96 13.85 27.75 -0.69
C GLU A 96 15.09 27.07 -0.08
N GLU A 97 15.94 27.86 0.59
CA GLU A 97 17.12 27.35 1.30
C GLU A 97 16.72 26.43 2.46
N LEU A 98 15.65 26.79 3.18
CA LEU A 98 15.09 25.96 4.24
C LEU A 98 14.57 24.62 3.71
N LEU A 99 13.79 24.62 2.62
CA LEU A 99 13.31 23.38 2.00
C LEU A 99 14.48 22.50 1.55
N ARG A 100 15.50 23.08 0.91
CA ARG A 100 16.70 22.35 0.49
C ARG A 100 17.41 21.66 1.66
N GLU A 101 17.57 22.36 2.78
CA GLU A 101 18.20 21.83 3.98
C GLU A 101 17.34 20.78 4.70
N VAL A 102 16.01 20.91 4.66
CA VAL A 102 15.08 19.91 5.21
C VAL A 102 15.15 18.58 4.44
N PHE A 103 15.22 18.63 3.11
CA PHE A 103 15.19 17.43 2.27
C PHE A 103 16.57 16.79 2.06
N ARG A 104 17.66 17.53 2.28
CA ARG A 104 19.03 17.05 2.13
C ARG A 104 19.33 15.74 2.90
N PRO A 105 19.08 15.64 4.22
CA PRO A 105 19.39 14.41 4.96
C PRO A 105 18.60 13.20 4.44
N PHE A 106 17.35 13.37 4.02
CA PHE A 106 16.58 12.27 3.44
C PHE A 106 17.16 11.77 2.13
N ARG A 107 17.59 12.67 1.24
CA ARG A 107 18.24 12.28 -0.03
C ARG A 107 19.56 11.53 0.20
N GLU A 108 20.36 12.00 1.17
CA GLU A 108 21.64 11.37 1.51
C GLU A 108 21.47 9.95 2.11
N GLN A 109 20.33 9.68 2.77
CA GLN A 109 20.02 8.37 3.35
C GLN A 109 19.18 7.46 2.45
N ALA A 110 18.43 8.02 1.50
CA ALA A 110 17.52 7.29 0.61
C ALA A 110 18.17 6.09 -0.08
N ASP A 111 19.27 6.31 -0.78
CA ASP A 111 20.00 5.26 -1.49
C ASP A 111 20.54 4.21 -0.51
N ARG A 112 21.07 4.65 0.64
CA ARG A 112 21.61 3.74 1.67
C ARG A 112 20.54 2.81 2.22
N TRP A 113 19.34 3.30 2.49
CA TRP A 113 18.26 2.46 3.00
C TRP A 113 17.83 1.39 2.00
N HIS A 114 17.81 1.73 0.70
CA HIS A 114 17.56 0.74 -0.34
C HIS A 114 18.70 -0.27 -0.47
N ASP A 115 19.95 0.19 -0.50
CA ASP A 115 21.12 -0.67 -0.61
C ASP A 115 21.22 -1.64 0.58
N ASN A 116 20.93 -1.17 1.80
CA ASN A 116 20.90 -1.99 2.99
C ASN A 116 19.81 -3.07 2.95
N ARG A 117 18.63 -2.74 2.40
CA ARG A 117 17.55 -3.72 2.18
C ARG A 117 18.01 -4.81 1.21
N ASP A 118 18.59 -4.41 0.09
CA ASP A 118 19.02 -5.32 -0.97
C ASP A 118 20.21 -6.18 -0.51
N LEU A 119 21.11 -5.60 0.29
CA LEU A 119 22.19 -6.31 0.95
C LEU A 119 21.68 -7.36 1.94
N LEU A 120 20.73 -7.01 2.81
CA LEU A 120 20.17 -7.97 3.78
C LEU A 120 19.52 -9.17 3.08
N LEU A 121 18.79 -8.93 1.97
CA LEU A 121 18.20 -10.00 1.16
C LEU A 121 19.26 -10.86 0.48
N ALA A 122 20.32 -10.24 -0.07
CA ALA A 122 21.44 -10.98 -0.65
C ALA A 122 22.17 -11.84 0.39
N SER A 123 22.37 -11.30 1.59
CA SER A 123 22.97 -12.00 2.72
C SER A 123 22.12 -13.17 3.18
N LEU A 124 20.80 -12.99 3.32
CA LEU A 124 19.86 -14.10 3.59
C LEU A 124 20.03 -15.20 2.54
N ARG A 125 19.96 -14.85 1.25
CA ARG A 125 20.08 -15.80 0.14
C ARG A 125 21.39 -16.59 0.18
N SER A 126 22.48 -15.97 0.64
CA SER A 126 23.79 -16.63 0.75
C SER A 126 23.87 -17.70 1.84
N VAL A 127 22.98 -17.63 2.85
CA VAL A 127 22.93 -18.56 3.97
C VAL A 127 22.01 -19.76 3.67
N LEU A 128 21.09 -19.62 2.71
CA LEU A 128 20.14 -20.66 2.34
C LEU A 128 20.81 -21.84 1.61
N ASN A 129 20.36 -23.05 1.92
CA ASN A 129 20.73 -24.27 1.20
C ASN A 129 19.85 -24.46 -0.06
N GLY A 130 20.12 -25.51 -0.85
CA GLY A 130 19.43 -25.76 -2.12
C GLY A 130 17.91 -25.92 -2.00
N ASP A 131 17.44 -26.65 -0.98
CA ASP A 131 16.00 -26.88 -0.75
C ASP A 131 15.31 -25.60 -0.30
N GLN A 132 15.98 -24.80 0.53
CA GLN A 132 15.50 -23.49 0.95
C GLN A 132 15.43 -22.50 -0.22
N LEU A 133 16.46 -22.47 -1.08
CA LEU A 133 16.50 -21.63 -2.27
C LEU A 133 15.38 -21.95 -3.26
N ALA A 134 14.90 -23.20 -3.32
CA ALA A 134 13.76 -23.57 -4.16
C ALA A 134 12.46 -22.84 -3.76
N ARG A 135 12.36 -22.35 -2.52
CA ARG A 135 11.21 -21.56 -2.00
C ARG A 135 11.41 -20.04 -2.14
N TRP A 136 12.56 -19.59 -2.65
CA TRP A 136 12.94 -18.18 -2.69
C TRP A 136 11.92 -17.32 -3.45
N ASP A 137 11.56 -17.73 -4.67
CA ASP A 137 10.68 -16.93 -5.53
C ASP A 137 9.27 -16.79 -4.93
N GLU A 138 8.77 -17.84 -4.29
CA GLU A 138 7.47 -17.82 -3.60
C GLU A 138 7.49 -16.87 -2.39
N MET A 139 8.54 -16.93 -1.59
CA MET A 139 8.73 -16.03 -0.45
C MET A 139 8.85 -14.58 -0.89
N MET A 140 9.67 -14.30 -1.91
CA MET A 140 9.88 -12.94 -2.41
C MET A 140 8.61 -12.33 -2.99
N ARG A 141 7.82 -13.13 -3.72
CA ARG A 141 6.50 -12.71 -4.21
C ARG A 141 5.54 -12.39 -3.06
N SER A 142 5.45 -13.26 -2.06
CA SER A 142 4.61 -13.04 -0.89
C SER A 142 5.02 -11.77 -0.14
N LEU A 143 6.32 -11.54 0.01
CA LEU A 143 6.87 -10.34 0.64
C LEU A 143 6.51 -9.08 -0.14
N ARG A 144 6.68 -9.07 -1.47
CA ARG A 144 6.32 -7.93 -2.32
C ARG A 144 4.81 -7.64 -2.26
N LEU A 145 3.96 -8.65 -2.33
CA LEU A 145 2.50 -8.48 -2.19
C LEU A 145 2.08 -7.89 -0.83
N GLU A 146 2.82 -8.20 0.24
CA GLU A 146 2.50 -7.70 1.58
C GLU A 146 3.07 -6.29 1.83
N LYS A 147 4.26 -6.00 1.31
CA LYS A 147 5.03 -4.78 1.62
C LYS A 147 4.98 -3.70 0.55
N GLU A 148 4.95 -4.09 -0.73
CA GLU A 148 5.03 -3.17 -1.87
C GLU A 148 3.65 -2.84 -2.45
N LEU A 149 2.73 -3.80 -2.47
CA LEU A 149 1.38 -3.55 -2.98
C LEU A 149 0.67 -2.45 -2.18
N GLY A 150 0.85 -2.41 -0.86
CA GLY A 150 0.31 -1.35 0.00
C GLY A 150 0.93 0.04 -0.22
N ARG A 151 2.07 0.13 -0.92
CA ARG A 151 2.70 1.40 -1.31
C ARG A 151 2.14 1.97 -2.61
N CYS A 152 1.31 1.20 -3.32
CA CYS A 152 0.53 1.69 -4.45
C CYS A 152 -0.74 2.35 -3.87
N ASN A 153 -0.74 3.66 -3.69
CA ASN A 153 -1.81 4.38 -3.00
C ASN A 153 -2.29 5.64 -3.73
N VAL A 154 -2.00 5.74 -5.03
CA VAL A 154 -2.36 6.87 -5.87
C VAL A 154 -3.74 6.65 -6.49
N LEU A 155 -4.01 5.45 -6.97
CA LEU A 155 -5.28 5.11 -7.64
C LEU A 155 -6.15 4.22 -6.76
N SER A 156 -7.47 4.42 -6.84
CA SER A 156 -8.41 3.58 -6.10
C SER A 156 -8.33 2.12 -6.57
N GLY A 157 -8.27 1.19 -5.62
CA GLY A 157 -8.29 -0.25 -5.88
C GLY A 157 -6.96 -0.91 -6.24
N GLU A 158 -5.87 -0.16 -6.43
CA GLU A 158 -4.59 -0.75 -6.83
C GLU A 158 -3.87 -1.52 -5.70
N SER A 159 -3.93 -1.03 -4.45
CA SER A 159 -3.24 -1.60 -3.28
C SER A 159 -3.94 -2.82 -2.66
N VAL A 160 -4.99 -3.34 -3.27
CA VAL A 160 -5.82 -4.36 -2.64
C VAL A 160 -5.13 -5.71 -2.65
N ASN A 161 -4.81 -6.22 -1.47
CA ASN A 161 -4.33 -7.58 -1.33
C ASN A 161 -5.53 -8.56 -1.26
N LEU A 162 -5.83 -9.26 -2.36
CA LEU A 162 -6.98 -10.16 -2.46
C LEU A 162 -6.89 -11.38 -1.54
N ARG A 163 -5.69 -11.85 -1.19
CA ARG A 163 -5.50 -12.88 -0.14
C ARG A 163 -5.90 -12.36 1.23
N ARG A 164 -5.61 -11.10 1.54
CA ARG A 164 -6.04 -10.46 2.79
C ARG A 164 -7.56 -10.30 2.83
N VAL A 165 -8.17 -9.89 1.72
CA VAL A 165 -9.62 -9.83 1.58
C VAL A 165 -10.23 -11.20 1.87
N LEU A 166 -9.72 -12.26 1.25
CA LEU A 166 -10.23 -13.62 1.45
C LEU A 166 -10.24 -14.03 2.93
N ARG A 167 -9.20 -13.68 3.69
CA ARG A 167 -9.12 -13.96 5.15
C ARG A 167 -10.19 -13.28 5.99
N THR A 168 -10.85 -12.24 5.45
CA THR A 168 -11.97 -11.54 6.13
C THR A 168 -13.34 -12.10 5.76
N THR A 169 -13.40 -13.07 4.85
CA THR A 169 -14.65 -13.70 4.41
C THR A 169 -14.90 -15.03 5.12
N GLU A 170 -16.15 -15.46 5.17
CA GLU A 170 -16.56 -16.78 5.69
C GLU A 170 -16.57 -17.86 4.60
N ILE A 171 -15.83 -17.68 3.50
CA ILE A 171 -15.79 -18.63 2.39
C ILE A 171 -15.10 -19.93 2.86
N PRO A 172 -15.76 -21.10 2.75
CA PRO A 172 -15.24 -22.34 3.28
C PRO A 172 -14.00 -22.83 2.52
N ARG A 173 -13.18 -23.64 3.22
CA ARG A 173 -11.83 -23.99 2.76
C ARG A 173 -11.83 -24.81 1.46
N ASP A 174 -12.84 -25.64 1.25
CA ASP A 174 -13.04 -26.39 0.01
C ASP A 174 -13.22 -25.47 -1.21
N ALA A 175 -14.02 -24.42 -1.08
CA ALA A 175 -14.17 -23.40 -2.13
C ALA A 175 -12.87 -22.62 -2.36
N GLN A 176 -12.10 -22.32 -1.31
CA GLN A 176 -10.78 -21.71 -1.44
C GLN A 176 -9.80 -22.59 -2.22
N LEU A 177 -9.80 -23.90 -1.97
CA LEU A 177 -8.93 -24.84 -2.69
C LEU A 177 -9.26 -24.90 -4.19
N ILE A 178 -10.55 -24.77 -4.55
CA ILE A 178 -10.98 -24.70 -5.95
C ILE A 178 -10.50 -23.40 -6.63
N ALA A 179 -10.58 -22.28 -5.93
CA ALA A 179 -10.17 -20.97 -6.44
C ALA A 179 -8.64 -20.71 -6.38
N GLU A 180 -7.89 -21.60 -5.73
CA GLU A 180 -6.44 -21.47 -5.52
C GLU A 180 -5.64 -21.18 -6.83
N PRO A 181 -5.90 -21.86 -7.96
CA PRO A 181 -5.19 -21.55 -9.20
C PRO A 181 -5.42 -20.11 -9.69
N ALA A 182 -6.63 -19.57 -9.50
CA ALA A 182 -6.95 -18.18 -9.87
C ALA A 182 -6.27 -17.16 -8.93
N LEU A 183 -6.16 -17.49 -7.64
CA LEU A 183 -5.42 -16.70 -6.66
C LEU A 183 -3.93 -16.67 -6.98
N VAL A 184 -3.32 -17.82 -7.29
CA VAL A 184 -1.90 -17.89 -7.67
C VAL A 184 -1.63 -17.13 -8.98
N ALA A 185 -2.53 -17.22 -9.96
CA ALA A 185 -2.41 -16.46 -11.20
C ALA A 185 -2.42 -14.94 -10.95
N TRP A 186 -3.27 -14.47 -10.03
CA TRP A 186 -3.27 -13.07 -9.57
C TRP A 186 -1.95 -12.69 -8.91
N GLU A 187 -1.44 -13.52 -7.98
CA GLU A 187 -0.18 -13.25 -7.29
C GLU A 187 0.99 -13.11 -8.26
N LEU A 188 1.06 -13.98 -9.27
CA LEU A 188 2.08 -13.91 -10.32
C LEU A 188 1.98 -12.63 -11.14
N ALA A 189 0.79 -12.26 -11.59
CA ALA A 189 0.59 -11.08 -12.42
C ALA A 189 0.89 -9.77 -11.68
N ILE A 190 0.48 -9.68 -10.41
CA ILE A 190 0.78 -8.51 -9.57
C ILE A 190 2.26 -8.48 -9.21
N ASP A 191 2.90 -9.61 -8.92
CA ASP A 191 4.33 -9.66 -8.63
C ASP A 191 5.18 -9.13 -9.79
N GLU A 192 4.87 -9.57 -11.01
CA GLU A 192 5.54 -9.08 -12.22
C GLU A 192 5.34 -7.57 -12.40
N ALA A 193 4.13 -7.06 -12.14
CA ALA A 193 3.85 -5.63 -12.22
C ALA A 193 4.57 -4.82 -11.13
N LEU A 194 4.66 -5.32 -9.90
CA LEU A 194 5.41 -4.69 -8.81
C LEU A 194 6.91 -4.65 -9.09
N LEU A 195 7.47 -5.72 -9.67
CA LEU A 195 8.87 -5.75 -10.12
C LEU A 195 9.14 -4.70 -11.20
N ALA A 196 8.23 -4.55 -12.16
CA ALA A 196 8.34 -3.52 -13.20
C ALA A 196 8.23 -2.09 -12.62
N ARG A 197 7.52 -1.91 -11.51
CA ARG A 197 7.31 -0.62 -10.82
C ARG A 197 8.51 -0.17 -9.99
N GLU A 198 9.32 -1.10 -9.47
CA GLU A 198 10.32 -0.80 -8.45
C GLU A 198 11.31 0.30 -8.85
N GLN A 199 11.93 0.18 -10.02
CA GLN A 199 12.94 1.13 -10.48
C GLN A 199 12.32 2.49 -10.87
N PRO A 200 11.19 2.54 -11.63
CA PRO A 200 10.47 3.78 -11.89
C PRO A 200 10.01 4.51 -10.61
N ALA A 201 9.55 3.78 -9.58
CA ALA A 201 9.14 4.39 -8.32
C ALA A 201 10.31 5.12 -7.63
N ARG A 202 11.49 4.50 -7.57
CA ARG A 202 12.70 5.14 -7.02
C ARG A 202 13.09 6.40 -7.81
N LYS A 203 13.04 6.34 -9.15
CA LYS A 203 13.31 7.51 -10.02
C LYS A 203 12.32 8.64 -9.78
N ALA A 204 11.03 8.34 -9.74
CA ALA A 204 9.98 9.32 -9.52
C ALA A 204 10.15 10.00 -8.17
N GLN A 205 10.42 9.22 -7.12
CA GLN A 205 10.68 9.74 -5.79
C GLN A 205 11.90 10.67 -5.75
N GLN A 206 13.01 10.28 -6.38
CA GLN A 206 14.21 11.13 -6.47
C GLN A 206 13.94 12.41 -7.25
N ALA A 207 13.18 12.34 -8.34
CA ALA A 207 12.81 13.49 -9.14
C ALA A 207 11.90 14.46 -8.36
N ILE A 208 10.90 13.95 -7.63
CA ILE A 208 10.05 14.75 -6.73
C ILE A 208 10.89 15.46 -5.67
N MET A 209 11.81 14.73 -5.01
CA MET A 209 12.68 15.31 -3.99
C MET A 209 13.58 16.42 -4.56
N ASN A 210 14.16 16.23 -5.74
CA ASN A 210 15.00 17.25 -6.37
C ASN A 210 14.18 18.48 -6.77
N ALA A 211 13.03 18.27 -7.41
CA ALA A 211 12.11 19.32 -7.82
C ALA A 211 11.62 20.20 -6.66
N MET A 212 11.36 19.61 -5.48
CA MET A 212 11.01 20.35 -4.26
C MET A 212 12.14 21.25 -3.74
N THR A 213 13.39 21.02 -4.13
CA THR A 213 14.56 21.78 -3.66
C THR A 213 15.15 22.74 -4.68
N GLU A 214 14.84 22.56 -5.95
CA GLU A 214 15.36 23.36 -7.07
C GLU A 214 14.29 24.26 -7.71
N SER A 215 13.04 24.19 -7.22
CA SER A 215 11.88 24.92 -7.73
C SER A 215 11.51 24.62 -9.20
N GLU A 216 12.03 23.53 -9.75
CA GLU A 216 11.80 23.07 -11.13
C GLU A 216 10.91 21.82 -11.13
N LEU A 217 9.62 22.00 -10.79
CA LEU A 217 8.63 20.91 -10.73
C LEU A 217 8.47 20.12 -12.03
N LYS A 218 8.80 20.75 -13.17
CA LYS A 218 8.69 20.13 -14.49
C LYS A 218 9.58 18.90 -14.65
N ASP A 219 10.73 18.86 -13.97
CA ASP A 219 11.70 17.78 -14.09
C ASP A 219 11.23 16.50 -13.39
N ALA A 220 10.20 16.60 -12.54
CA ALA A 220 9.54 15.47 -11.90
C ALA A 220 8.36 14.91 -12.71
N TYR A 221 7.88 15.58 -13.76
CA TYR A 221 6.67 15.16 -14.47
C TYR A 221 6.83 13.83 -15.19
N ASP A 222 7.82 13.69 -16.08
CA ASP A 222 7.97 12.47 -16.88
C ASP A 222 8.13 11.21 -16.01
N PRO A 223 8.99 11.18 -14.96
CA PRO A 223 9.09 10.03 -14.07
C PRO A 223 7.79 9.71 -13.30
N VAL A 224 7.03 10.73 -12.91
CA VAL A 224 5.76 10.54 -12.20
C VAL A 224 4.69 10.02 -13.15
N ILE A 225 4.60 10.53 -14.37
CA ILE A 225 3.66 10.05 -15.39
C ILE A 225 3.96 8.58 -15.75
N GLU A 226 5.24 8.22 -15.90
CA GLU A 226 5.66 6.83 -16.11
C GLU A 226 5.20 5.93 -14.95
N LEU A 227 5.39 6.36 -13.70
CA LEU A 227 4.93 5.63 -12.51
C LEU A 227 3.40 5.47 -12.49
N LEU A 228 2.65 6.53 -12.77
CA LEU A 228 1.18 6.51 -12.83
C LEU A 228 0.66 5.54 -13.89
N ALA A 229 1.36 5.37 -15.01
CA ALA A 229 0.99 4.39 -16.03
C ALA A 229 1.16 2.94 -15.53
N LEU A 230 2.18 2.67 -14.73
CA LEU A 230 2.42 1.37 -14.10
C LEU A 230 1.40 1.09 -12.99
N ASP A 231 1.08 2.09 -12.20
CA ASP A 231 0.03 2.06 -11.16
C ASP A 231 -1.34 1.73 -11.79
N ALA A 232 -1.69 2.39 -12.90
CA ALA A 232 -2.90 2.08 -13.66
C ALA A 232 -2.91 0.63 -14.16
N LYS A 233 -1.77 0.09 -14.62
CA LYS A 233 -1.67 -1.32 -15.03
C LYS A 233 -1.90 -2.28 -13.86
N ILE A 234 -1.38 -1.97 -12.67
CA ILE A 234 -1.64 -2.76 -11.45
C ILE A 234 -3.14 -2.76 -11.15
N ARG A 235 -3.80 -1.60 -11.14
CA ARG A 235 -5.25 -1.50 -10.92
C ARG A 235 -6.06 -2.29 -11.95
N ASP A 236 -5.69 -2.22 -13.22
CA ASP A 236 -6.39 -2.95 -14.28
C ASP A 236 -6.23 -4.48 -14.11
N LEU A 237 -5.04 -4.94 -13.71
CA LEU A 237 -4.81 -6.34 -13.32
C LEU A 237 -5.67 -6.75 -12.13
N GLN A 238 -5.80 -5.88 -11.12
CA GLN A 238 -6.66 -6.13 -9.96
C GLN A 238 -8.12 -6.33 -10.38
N GLU A 239 -8.66 -5.47 -11.26
CA GLU A 239 -10.04 -5.59 -11.76
C GLU A 239 -10.26 -6.90 -12.52
N VAL A 240 -9.35 -7.23 -13.45
CA VAL A 240 -9.43 -8.48 -14.24
C VAL A 240 -9.39 -9.70 -13.32
N HIS A 241 -8.40 -9.77 -12.43
CA HIS A 241 -8.23 -10.93 -11.57
C HIS A 241 -9.32 -11.03 -10.49
N ARG A 242 -9.88 -9.92 -10.00
CA ARG A 242 -11.04 -9.96 -9.10
C ARG A 242 -12.21 -10.71 -9.74
N GLY A 243 -12.53 -10.40 -10.99
CA GLY A 243 -13.59 -11.10 -11.74
C GLY A 243 -13.27 -12.59 -12.00
N LEU A 244 -12.01 -12.92 -12.33
CA LEU A 244 -11.57 -14.30 -12.51
C LEU A 244 -11.68 -15.12 -11.22
N ILE A 245 -11.24 -14.55 -10.10
CA ILE A 245 -11.30 -15.19 -8.78
C ILE A 245 -12.75 -15.34 -8.32
N ALA A 246 -13.59 -14.30 -8.48
CA ALA A 246 -15.02 -14.39 -8.18
C ALA A 246 -15.70 -15.50 -8.99
N THR A 247 -15.36 -15.64 -10.27
CA THR A 247 -15.86 -16.73 -11.12
C THR A 247 -15.40 -18.10 -10.61
N ALA A 248 -14.13 -18.22 -10.20
CA ALA A 248 -13.56 -19.47 -9.68
C ALA A 248 -14.20 -19.91 -8.34
N PHE A 249 -14.66 -18.95 -7.53
CA PHE A 249 -15.41 -19.24 -6.29
C PHE A 249 -16.85 -19.73 -6.52
N GLY A 250 -17.38 -19.65 -7.74
CA GLY A 250 -18.72 -20.12 -8.08
C GLY A 250 -19.80 -19.47 -7.23
N THR A 251 -20.52 -20.26 -6.42
CA THR A 251 -21.59 -19.76 -5.54
C THR A 251 -21.10 -18.77 -4.49
N TRP A 252 -19.81 -18.83 -4.12
CA TRP A 252 -19.18 -17.90 -3.17
C TRP A 252 -18.60 -16.64 -3.84
N GLY A 253 -18.63 -16.59 -5.18
CA GLY A 253 -18.15 -15.46 -5.97
C GLY A 253 -18.71 -14.10 -5.53
N PRO A 254 -20.03 -13.95 -5.32
CA PRO A 254 -20.62 -12.69 -4.85
C PRO A 254 -20.08 -12.23 -3.50
N THR A 255 -19.86 -13.15 -2.55
CA THR A 255 -19.30 -12.84 -1.23
C THR A 255 -17.88 -12.31 -1.34
N PHE A 256 -17.05 -12.97 -2.17
CA PHE A 256 -15.68 -12.51 -2.45
C PHE A 256 -15.68 -11.16 -3.15
N GLU A 257 -16.46 -11.01 -4.22
CA GLU A 257 -16.55 -9.78 -5.04
C GLU A 257 -16.95 -8.58 -4.18
N GLN A 258 -17.96 -8.75 -3.32
CA GLN A 258 -18.41 -7.69 -2.41
C GLN A 258 -17.30 -7.27 -1.45
N ALA A 259 -16.60 -8.23 -0.84
CA ALA A 259 -15.50 -7.94 0.09
C ALA A 259 -14.32 -7.26 -0.62
N ALA A 260 -13.99 -7.71 -1.83
CA ALA A 260 -12.92 -7.15 -2.64
C ALA A 260 -13.25 -5.72 -3.10
N LEU A 261 -14.50 -5.45 -3.53
CA LEU A 261 -14.97 -4.11 -3.87
C LEU A 261 -14.98 -3.16 -2.67
N ALA A 262 -15.39 -3.65 -1.49
CA ALA A 262 -15.35 -2.88 -0.26
C ALA A 262 -13.93 -2.50 0.15
N ALA A 263 -12.96 -3.39 -0.07
CA ALA A 263 -11.55 -3.09 0.16
C ALA A 263 -10.98 -2.13 -0.89
N ALA A 264 -11.37 -2.27 -2.16
CA ALA A 264 -10.86 -1.46 -3.28
C ALA A 264 -11.42 -0.04 -3.30
N TYR A 265 -12.71 0.11 -3.01
CA TYR A 265 -13.44 1.37 -3.11
C TYR A 265 -14.28 1.58 -1.85
N PRO A 266 -13.65 1.78 -0.68
CA PRO A 266 -14.35 1.87 0.60
C PRO A 266 -15.36 3.02 0.66
N GLN A 267 -15.14 4.10 -0.10
CA GLN A 267 -16.08 5.22 -0.22
C GLN A 267 -17.38 4.85 -0.96
N ILE A 268 -17.38 3.79 -1.78
CA ILE A 268 -18.53 3.34 -2.58
C ILE A 268 -19.22 2.12 -1.93
N TYR A 269 -18.42 1.14 -1.50
CA TYR A 269 -18.91 -0.16 -1.04
C TYR A 269 -18.62 -0.45 0.45
N GLY A 270 -17.80 0.36 1.12
CA GLY A 270 -17.30 0.06 2.46
C GLY A 270 -18.36 0.15 3.56
N ARG A 271 -19.50 0.84 3.32
CA ARG A 271 -20.60 0.94 4.29
C ARG A 271 -21.95 0.82 3.63
N LYS A 272 -22.84 0.08 4.30
CA LYS A 272 -24.28 0.11 4.01
C LYS A 272 -24.82 1.54 4.23
N ASN A 273 -25.62 2.02 3.29
CA ASN A 273 -26.31 3.29 3.42
C ASN A 273 -27.47 3.18 4.44
N ALA A 274 -28.11 4.31 4.75
CA ALA A 274 -29.20 4.33 5.73
C ALA A 274 -30.40 3.46 5.30
N VAL A 275 -30.71 3.41 4.00
CA VAL A 275 -31.86 2.67 3.46
C VAL A 275 -31.60 1.16 3.50
N GLU A 276 -30.40 0.69 3.13
CA GLU A 276 -30.01 -0.72 3.26
C GLU A 276 -30.16 -1.21 4.70
N ARG A 277 -29.75 -0.40 5.69
CA ARG A 277 -29.90 -0.73 7.11
C ARG A 277 -31.36 -0.75 7.57
N ILE A 278 -32.22 0.08 6.99
CA ILE A 278 -33.66 0.08 7.28
C ILE A 278 -34.30 -1.20 6.75
N PHE A 279 -33.95 -1.64 5.53
CA PHE A 279 -34.42 -2.92 4.98
C PHE A 279 -33.95 -4.10 5.82
N ASP A 280 -32.65 -4.14 6.18
CA ASP A 280 -32.12 -5.19 7.05
C ASP A 280 -32.93 -5.24 8.37
N ALA A 281 -33.12 -4.10 9.04
CA ALA A 281 -33.88 -4.02 10.29
C ALA A 281 -35.37 -4.38 10.12
N ALA A 282 -35.97 -4.08 8.97
CA ALA A 282 -37.34 -4.45 8.68
C ALA A 282 -37.48 -5.97 8.48
N LEU A 283 -36.53 -6.61 7.79
CA LEU A 283 -36.54 -8.05 7.54
C LEU A 283 -36.16 -8.89 8.77
N GLU A 284 -35.48 -8.30 9.76
CA GLU A 284 -35.21 -8.94 11.06
C GLU A 284 -36.44 -8.99 11.98
N ARG A 285 -37.50 -8.24 11.67
CA ARG A 285 -38.73 -8.24 12.48
C ARG A 285 -39.50 -9.54 12.30
N THR A 286 -39.84 -10.16 13.43
CA THR A 286 -40.64 -11.40 13.46
C THR A 286 -42.14 -11.16 13.62
N ASP A 287 -42.57 -9.90 13.76
CA ASP A 287 -43.96 -9.49 13.98
C ASP A 287 -44.69 -8.99 12.71
N LEU A 288 -44.05 -9.10 11.54
CA LEU A 288 -44.65 -8.77 10.25
C LEU A 288 -45.51 -9.93 9.73
N ASP A 289 -46.64 -9.63 9.10
CA ASP A 289 -47.42 -10.62 8.38
C ASP A 289 -46.72 -11.07 7.07
N GLU A 290 -47.15 -12.20 6.51
CA GLU A 290 -46.52 -12.81 5.33
C GLU A 290 -46.58 -11.90 4.08
N ASP A 291 -47.69 -11.19 3.85
CA ASP A 291 -47.85 -10.29 2.68
C ASP A 291 -46.93 -9.07 2.81
N THR A 292 -46.84 -8.49 4.01
CA THR A 292 -45.89 -7.41 4.30
C THR A 292 -44.43 -7.87 4.15
N THR A 293 -44.08 -9.04 4.68
CA THR A 293 -42.72 -9.59 4.59
C THR A 293 -42.31 -9.83 3.13
N LEU A 294 -43.22 -10.35 2.30
CA LEU A 294 -43.00 -10.54 0.87
C LEU A 294 -42.73 -9.19 0.18
N ARG A 295 -43.58 -8.18 0.40
CA ARG A 295 -43.41 -6.85 -0.21
C ARG A 295 -42.13 -6.15 0.21
N VAL A 296 -41.73 -6.25 1.48
CA VAL A 296 -40.46 -5.67 1.95
C VAL A 296 -39.29 -6.37 1.28
N THR A 297 -39.36 -7.70 1.09
CA THR A 297 -38.33 -8.49 0.41
C THR A 297 -38.20 -8.12 -1.07
N GLU A 298 -39.33 -7.93 -1.77
CA GLU A 298 -39.36 -7.48 -3.17
C GLU A 298 -38.76 -6.08 -3.32
N LEU A 299 -39.16 -5.15 -2.44
CA LEU A 299 -38.61 -3.78 -2.43
C LEU A 299 -37.11 -3.75 -2.09
N ASP A 300 -36.66 -4.55 -1.14
CA ASP A 300 -35.23 -4.68 -0.82
C ASP A 300 -34.46 -5.21 -2.03
N THR A 301 -35.01 -6.21 -2.73
CA THR A 301 -34.39 -6.78 -3.93
C THR A 301 -34.27 -5.75 -5.07
N GLU A 302 -35.35 -5.01 -5.34
CA GLU A 302 -35.36 -3.94 -6.35
C GLU A 302 -34.36 -2.84 -5.98
N PHE A 303 -34.42 -2.35 -4.75
CA PHE A 303 -33.51 -1.31 -4.26
C PHE A 303 -32.04 -1.75 -4.31
N ARG A 304 -31.72 -2.98 -3.90
CA ARG A 304 -30.36 -3.53 -3.98
C ARG A 304 -29.86 -3.65 -5.41
N THR A 305 -30.74 -3.97 -6.35
CA THR A 305 -30.41 -4.02 -7.78
C THR A 305 -30.07 -2.61 -8.30
N GLU A 306 -30.91 -1.62 -8.00
CA GLU A 306 -30.66 -0.24 -8.43
C GLU A 306 -29.39 0.35 -7.81
N ILE A 307 -29.21 0.20 -6.49
CA ILE A 307 -28.03 0.77 -5.81
C ILE A 307 -26.74 0.09 -6.26
N ALA A 308 -26.77 -1.21 -6.59
CA ALA A 308 -25.62 -1.91 -7.17
C ALA A 308 -25.24 -1.30 -8.53
N ALA A 309 -26.22 -1.05 -9.41
CA ALA A 309 -25.97 -0.40 -10.70
C ALA A 309 -25.43 1.03 -10.54
N LYS A 310 -25.96 1.81 -9.59
CA LYS A 310 -25.47 3.18 -9.30
C LYS A 310 -24.04 3.17 -8.73
N ARG A 311 -23.72 2.22 -7.84
CA ARG A 311 -22.36 2.05 -7.31
C ARG A 311 -21.37 1.68 -8.42
N ALA A 312 -21.75 0.78 -9.32
CA ALA A 312 -20.93 0.42 -10.47
C ALA A 312 -20.65 1.63 -11.38
N ALA A 313 -21.67 2.42 -11.70
CA ALA A 313 -21.50 3.65 -12.48
C ALA A 313 -20.61 4.69 -11.77
N TRP A 314 -20.74 4.83 -10.44
CA TRP A 314 -19.87 5.71 -9.66
C TRP A 314 -18.41 5.25 -9.71
N ARG A 315 -18.16 3.95 -9.56
CA ARG A 315 -16.82 3.37 -9.67
C ARG A 315 -16.21 3.65 -11.05
N GLU A 316 -16.96 3.45 -12.12
CA GLU A 316 -16.51 3.73 -13.49
C GLU A 316 -16.17 5.22 -13.69
N ALA A 317 -17.00 6.12 -13.17
CA ALA A 317 -16.74 7.55 -13.22
C ALA A 317 -15.48 7.93 -12.42
N LEU A 318 -15.26 7.32 -11.25
CA LEU A 318 -14.04 7.52 -10.46
C LEU A 318 -12.79 7.04 -11.19
N VAL A 319 -12.84 5.84 -11.78
CA VAL A 319 -11.74 5.27 -12.56
C VAL A 319 -11.39 6.15 -13.76
N THR A 320 -12.41 6.70 -14.44
CA THR A 320 -12.24 7.62 -15.57
C THR A 320 -11.60 8.93 -15.12
N TYR A 321 -12.10 9.52 -14.03
CA TYR A 321 -11.53 10.73 -13.43
C TYR A 321 -10.04 10.55 -13.10
N GLU A 322 -9.67 9.45 -12.47
CA GLU A 322 -8.28 9.10 -12.14
C GLU A 322 -7.39 8.84 -13.39
N GLN A 323 -7.99 8.61 -14.57
CA GLN A 323 -7.26 8.41 -15.83
C GLN A 323 -7.13 9.68 -16.66
N GLU A 324 -8.09 10.60 -16.59
CA GLU A 324 -8.11 11.83 -17.37
C GLU A 324 -7.32 12.98 -16.71
N ASP A 325 -7.17 12.98 -15.38
CA ASP A 325 -6.37 13.96 -14.62
C ASP A 325 -4.86 13.60 -14.58
N LYS A 326 -4.38 12.83 -15.58
CA LYS A 326 -2.98 12.35 -15.74
C LYS A 326 -2.01 13.41 -16.26
#